data_AF-A0A8B9JNS8-F1
#
_entry.id   AF-A0A8B9JNS8-F1
#
_cell.length_a   1.000
_cell.length_b   1.000
_cell.length_c   1.000
_cell.angle_alpha   90.00
_cell.angle_beta   90.00
_cell.angle_gamma   90.00
#
_symmetry.space_group_name_H-M   'P 1'
#
loop_
_entity.id
_entity.type
_entity.pdbx_description
1 polymer ?
#
loop_
_entity_poly.entity_id
_entity_poly.type
_entity_poly.pdbx_seq_one_letter_code
_entity_poly.pdbx_strand_id
1 'polypeptide(L)'
;SRTTTDLTVIRKRLLIDGDGAGDDRRINVLLKSFIKWCHSNVTPEEGFTQYQRMLGTLTQCEFSMGKTLLVYDMNLREMENYEKIYSDIGQSISSAHEKIAECKKEIQRAKRIRKNRQEYDALAKVIQQHPDRHETMKQLAALDKELQQLSQIKENVEDKLELRKKQFHVLLSTIQELQQTLENDEKMESDEASQESPAENGD
;
A
#
# COMPACT_ATOMS: atom_id res chain seq x y z
N SER A 1 5.42 -41.54 28.25
CA SER A 1 5.58 -41.75 29.70
C SER A 1 6.85 -42.49 30.14
N ARG A 2 7.47 -43.36 29.33
CA ARG A 2 8.74 -44.04 29.73
C ARG A 2 9.98 -43.13 29.75
N THR A 3 10.07 -42.17 28.82
CA THR A 3 11.23 -41.26 28.69
C THR A 3 11.38 -40.25 29.82
N THR A 4 10.28 -39.74 30.38
CA THR A 4 10.32 -38.78 31.50
C THR A 4 10.86 -39.43 32.78
N THR A 5 10.53 -40.71 33.00
CA THR A 5 10.98 -41.46 34.18
C THR A 5 12.48 -41.76 34.09
N ASP A 6 12.97 -42.20 32.93
CA ASP A 6 14.41 -42.42 32.71
C ASP A 6 15.23 -41.14 32.85
N LEU A 7 14.75 -40.01 32.32
CA LEU A 7 15.43 -38.73 32.49
C LEU A 7 15.46 -38.27 33.96
N THR A 8 14.40 -38.53 34.73
CA THR A 8 14.42 -38.26 36.18
C THR A 8 15.37 -39.18 36.94
N VAL A 9 15.49 -40.44 36.54
CA VAL A 9 16.44 -41.41 37.13
C VAL A 9 17.87 -41.04 36.77
N ILE A 10 18.16 -40.71 35.52
CA ILE A 10 19.47 -40.27 35.04
C ILE A 10 19.87 -38.93 35.67
N ARG A 11 18.95 -37.98 35.80
CA ARG A 11 19.18 -36.70 36.49
C ARG A 11 19.45 -36.90 37.99
N LYS A 12 18.66 -37.74 38.67
CA LYS A 12 18.91 -38.11 40.07
C LYS A 12 20.26 -38.83 40.22
N ARG A 13 20.59 -39.72 39.29
CA ARG A 13 21.84 -40.45 39.28
C ARG A 13 23.04 -39.53 39.05
N LEU A 14 23.00 -38.62 38.08
CA LEU A 14 24.06 -37.63 37.83
C LEU A 14 24.25 -36.62 38.98
N LEU A 15 23.16 -36.19 39.62
CA LEU A 15 23.21 -35.33 40.82
C LEU A 15 23.85 -36.04 42.03
N ILE A 16 23.71 -37.36 42.12
CA ILE A 16 24.34 -38.19 43.15
C ILE A 16 25.77 -38.62 42.73
N ASP A 17 26.01 -38.85 41.45
CA ASP A 17 27.24 -39.42 40.89
C ASP A 17 28.34 -38.37 40.65
N GLY A 18 28.05 -37.07 40.75
CA GLY A 18 29.04 -35.99 40.57
C GLY A 18 30.12 -35.91 41.67
N ASP A 19 29.86 -36.42 42.88
CA ASP A 19 30.83 -36.48 44.01
C ASP A 19 30.50 -37.61 45.03
N GLY A 20 29.34 -38.28 44.95
CA GLY A 20 28.73 -39.02 46.08
C GLY A 20 29.23 -40.44 46.35
N ALA A 21 29.94 -41.09 45.42
CA ALA A 21 30.52 -42.41 45.70
C ALA A 21 31.73 -42.35 46.66
N GLY A 22 32.40 -41.19 46.73
CA GLY A 22 33.52 -40.95 47.62
C GLY A 22 33.08 -40.68 49.06
N ASP A 23 32.00 -39.92 49.24
CA ASP A 23 31.53 -39.48 50.56
C ASP A 23 30.88 -40.60 51.37
N ASP A 24 29.99 -41.40 50.77
CA ASP A 24 29.42 -42.57 51.45
C ASP A 24 30.53 -43.55 51.88
N ARG A 25 31.54 -43.74 51.02
CA ARG A 25 32.73 -44.53 51.36
C ARG A 25 33.54 -43.89 52.49
N ARG A 26 33.76 -42.57 52.47
CA ARG A 26 34.49 -41.84 53.53
C ARG A 26 33.78 -41.95 54.88
N ILE A 27 32.47 -41.76 54.91
CA ILE A 27 31.64 -41.88 56.12
C ILE A 27 31.67 -43.31 56.66
N ASN A 28 31.52 -44.31 55.78
CA ASN A 28 31.63 -45.71 56.17
C ASN A 28 33.01 -46.07 56.73
N VAL A 29 34.09 -45.50 56.17
CA VAL A 29 35.46 -45.69 56.67
C VAL A 29 35.66 -45.00 58.02
N LEU A 30 35.14 -43.79 58.21
CA LEU A 30 35.16 -43.09 59.49
C LEU A 30 34.42 -43.90 60.57
N LEU A 31 33.22 -44.40 60.26
CA LEU A 31 32.43 -45.23 61.18
C LEU A 31 33.17 -46.50 61.59
N LYS A 32 33.75 -47.23 60.63
CA LYS A 32 34.56 -48.44 60.92
C LYS A 32 35.80 -48.12 61.75
N SER A 33 36.45 -46.99 61.47
CA SER A 33 37.63 -46.53 62.20
C SER A 33 37.27 -46.17 63.65
N PHE A 34 36.13 -45.53 63.87
CA PHE A 34 35.61 -45.17 65.19
C PHE A 34 35.29 -46.41 66.01
N ILE A 35 34.54 -47.37 65.45
CA ILE A 35 34.21 -48.63 66.13
C ILE A 35 35.49 -49.38 66.52
N LYS A 36 36.45 -49.47 65.59
CA LYS A 36 37.75 -50.11 65.86
C LYS A 36 38.50 -49.40 66.99
N TRP A 37 38.52 -48.06 67.00
CA TRP A 37 39.17 -47.26 68.03
C TRP A 37 38.55 -47.51 69.41
N CYS A 38 37.22 -47.55 69.53
CA CYS A 38 36.51 -47.82 70.78
C CYS A 38 36.81 -49.20 71.39
N HIS A 39 37.13 -50.20 70.58
CA HIS A 39 37.40 -51.58 71.03
C HIS A 39 38.88 -51.94 71.07
N SER A 40 39.78 -50.96 70.86
CA SER A 40 41.20 -51.20 70.73
C SER A 40 41.97 -50.91 72.03
N ASN A 41 42.76 -51.88 72.50
CA ASN A 41 43.65 -51.73 73.67
C ASN A 41 45.01 -51.18 73.24
N VAL A 42 45.01 -50.00 72.61
CA VAL A 42 46.21 -49.37 72.04
C VAL A 42 46.89 -48.45 73.05
N THR A 43 48.18 -48.19 72.84
CA THR A 43 48.90 -47.19 73.64
C THR A 43 48.25 -45.80 73.50
N PRO A 44 48.35 -44.92 74.52
CA PRO A 44 47.76 -43.57 74.45
C PRO A 44 48.20 -42.75 73.23
N GLU A 45 49.45 -42.93 72.78
CA GLU A 45 50.04 -42.24 71.63
C GLU A 45 49.45 -42.71 70.29
N GLU A 46 49.25 -44.02 70.14
CA GLU A 46 48.60 -44.60 68.96
C GLU A 46 47.10 -44.27 68.93
N GLY A 47 46.45 -44.26 70.10
CA GLY A 47 45.06 -43.84 70.27
C GLY A 47 44.85 -42.39 69.85
N PHE A 48 45.73 -41.49 70.25
CA PHE A 48 45.69 -40.08 69.84
C PHE A 48 45.91 -39.89 68.33
N THR A 49 46.84 -40.64 67.74
CA THR A 49 47.08 -40.61 66.29
C THR A 49 45.86 -41.07 65.49
N GLN A 50 45.16 -42.11 65.94
CA GLN A 50 43.91 -42.57 65.32
C GLN A 50 42.79 -41.54 65.44
N TYR A 51 42.65 -40.90 66.60
CA TYR A 51 41.70 -39.80 66.82
C TYR A 51 41.94 -38.63 65.84
N GLN A 52 43.18 -38.17 65.69
CA GLN A 52 43.52 -37.07 64.76
C GLN A 52 43.18 -37.43 63.30
N ARG A 53 43.39 -38.68 62.88
CA ARG A 53 43.00 -39.14 61.54
C ARG A 53 41.48 -39.13 61.36
N MET A 54 40.72 -39.60 62.35
CA MET A 54 39.25 -39.55 62.30
C MET A 54 38.73 -38.11 62.23
N LEU A 55 39.31 -37.20 63.02
CA LEU A 55 38.98 -35.78 62.97
C LEU A 55 39.25 -35.19 61.58
N GLY A 56 40.41 -35.50 60.98
CA GLY A 56 40.72 -35.08 59.61
C GLY A 56 39.72 -35.60 58.57
N THR A 57 39.28 -36.86 58.68
CA THR A 57 38.25 -37.40 57.79
C THR A 57 36.89 -36.75 58.01
N LEU A 58 36.54 -36.36 59.24
CA LEU A 58 35.30 -35.65 59.55
C LEU A 58 35.29 -34.26 58.92
N THR A 59 36.37 -33.49 59.09
CA THR A 59 36.54 -32.16 58.47
C THR A 59 36.44 -32.24 56.94
N GLN A 60 36.98 -33.30 56.32
CA GLN A 60 36.86 -33.49 54.88
C GLN A 60 35.41 -33.78 54.43
N CYS A 61 34.63 -34.51 55.24
CA CYS A 61 33.22 -34.74 54.97
C CYS A 61 32.40 -33.45 55.09
N GLU A 62 32.67 -32.64 56.12
CA GLU A 62 32.03 -31.34 56.33
C GLU A 62 32.31 -30.38 55.15
N PHE A 63 33.56 -30.33 54.70
CA PHE A 63 33.93 -29.53 53.53
C PHE A 63 33.23 -29.99 52.25
N SER A 64 33.18 -31.31 52.01
CA SER A 64 32.49 -31.88 50.85
C SER A 64 31.01 -31.51 50.85
N MET A 65 30.34 -31.63 52.01
CA MET A 65 28.94 -31.25 52.19
C MET A 65 28.70 -29.77 51.85
N GLY A 66 29.55 -28.87 52.39
CA GLY A 66 29.46 -27.44 52.10
C GLY A 66 29.63 -27.11 50.62
N LYS A 67 30.57 -27.79 49.95
CA LYS A 67 30.78 -27.65 48.50
C LYS A 67 29.55 -28.12 47.71
N THR A 68 28.94 -29.25 48.06
CA THR A 68 27.73 -29.74 47.40
C THR A 68 26.57 -28.76 47.50
N LEU A 69 26.39 -28.13 48.66
CA LEU A 69 25.35 -27.12 48.87
C LEU A 69 25.57 -25.88 48.00
N LEU A 70 26.81 -25.39 47.89
CA LEU A 70 27.14 -24.27 46.99
C LEU A 70 26.90 -24.61 45.52
N VAL A 71 27.25 -25.83 45.08
CA VAL A 71 26.98 -26.30 43.71
C VAL A 71 25.48 -26.40 43.45
N TYR A 72 24.71 -26.87 44.43
CA TYR A 72 23.25 -26.90 44.32
C TYR A 72 22.65 -25.50 44.14
N ASP A 73 23.07 -24.53 44.96
CA ASP A 73 22.60 -23.14 44.86
C ASP A 73 23.04 -22.46 43.56
N MET A 74 24.20 -22.81 43.04
CA MET A 74 24.67 -22.36 41.72
C MET A 74 23.76 -22.93 40.61
N ASN A 75 23.49 -24.24 40.64
CA ASN A 75 22.62 -24.89 39.65
C ASN A 75 21.19 -24.34 39.67
N LEU A 76 20.67 -23.97 40.84
CA LEU A 76 19.35 -23.35 40.96
C LEU A 76 19.31 -22.00 40.23
N ARG A 77 20.33 -21.15 40.45
CA ARG A 77 20.48 -19.87 39.75
C ARG A 77 20.68 -20.04 38.24
N GLU A 78 21.43 -21.05 37.82
CA GLU A 78 21.57 -21.37 36.40
C GLU A 78 20.24 -21.78 35.77
N MET A 79 19.42 -22.57 36.48
CA MET A 79 18.10 -22.98 36.00
C MET A 79 17.17 -21.78 35.80
N GLU A 80 17.13 -20.86 36.75
CA GLU A 80 16.38 -19.60 36.64
C GLU A 80 16.87 -18.75 35.46
N ASN A 81 18.18 -18.67 35.26
CA ASN A 81 18.76 -17.95 34.13
C ASN A 81 18.37 -18.58 32.79
N TYR A 82 18.38 -19.91 32.67
CA TYR A 82 17.95 -20.60 31.46
C TYR A 82 16.47 -20.40 31.16
N GLU A 83 15.62 -20.40 32.19
CA GLU A 83 14.19 -20.12 32.04
C GLU A 83 13.96 -18.69 31.52
N LYS A 84 14.71 -17.71 32.05
CA LYS A 84 14.67 -16.34 31.56
C LYS A 84 15.10 -16.24 30.10
N ILE A 85 16.24 -16.83 29.74
CA ILE A 85 16.73 -16.84 28.36
C ILE A 85 15.71 -17.49 27.42
N TYR A 86 15.07 -18.57 27.84
CA TYR A 86 14.03 -19.24 27.06
C TYR A 86 12.82 -18.33 26.81
N SER A 87 12.36 -17.63 27.84
CA SER A 87 11.27 -16.65 27.74
C SER A 87 11.65 -15.50 26.79
N ASP A 88 12.85 -14.94 26.94
CA ASP A 88 13.34 -13.83 26.11
C ASP A 88 13.44 -14.23 24.62
N ILE A 89 13.92 -15.45 24.34
CA ILE A 89 13.93 -16.01 22.98
C ILE A 89 12.50 -16.13 22.43
N GLY A 90 11.56 -16.65 23.23
CA GLY A 90 10.15 -16.77 22.84
C GLY A 90 9.50 -15.42 22.50
N GLN A 91 9.78 -14.39 23.30
CA GLN A 91 9.31 -13.03 23.04
C GLN A 91 9.94 -12.44 21.77
N SER A 92 11.25 -12.62 21.57
CA SER A 92 11.97 -12.16 20.39
C SER A 92 11.42 -12.80 19.10
N ILE A 93 11.15 -14.11 19.13
CA ILE A 93 10.52 -14.83 18.01
C ILE A 93 9.13 -14.26 17.72
N SER A 94 8.32 -14.02 18.75
CA SER A 94 6.96 -13.47 18.59
C SER A 94 7.01 -12.06 17.97
N SER A 95 7.89 -11.19 18.47
CA SER A 95 8.10 -9.85 17.91
C SER A 95 8.59 -9.90 16.46
N ALA A 96 9.47 -10.84 16.11
CA ALA A 96 9.93 -11.02 14.74
C ALA A 96 8.78 -11.43 13.80
N HIS A 97 7.88 -12.30 14.24
CA HIS A 97 6.69 -12.68 13.47
C HIS A 97 5.76 -11.48 13.22
N GLU A 98 5.54 -10.63 14.23
CA GLU A 98 4.75 -9.41 14.09
C GLU A 98 5.37 -8.45 13.07
N LYS A 99 6.68 -8.20 13.16
CA LYS A 99 7.41 -7.36 12.18
C LYS A 99 7.31 -7.90 10.76
N ILE A 100 7.40 -9.21 10.58
CA ILE A 100 7.20 -9.85 9.27
C ILE A 100 5.78 -9.62 8.75
N ALA A 101 4.76 -9.75 9.62
CA ALA A 101 3.37 -9.52 9.23
C ALA A 101 3.12 -8.06 8.83
N GLU A 102 3.72 -7.11 9.55
CA GLU A 102 3.65 -5.68 9.22
C GLU A 102 4.35 -5.37 7.89
N CYS A 103 5.59 -5.83 7.70
CA CYS A 103 6.34 -5.63 6.47
C CYS A 103 5.60 -6.21 5.24
N LYS A 104 4.92 -7.36 5.39
CA LYS A 104 4.05 -7.92 4.34
C LYS A 104 2.91 -6.97 3.98
N LYS A 105 2.25 -6.34 4.97
CA LYS A 105 1.18 -5.35 4.72
C LYS A 105 1.72 -4.12 3.99
N GLU A 106 2.89 -3.62 4.40
CA GLU A 106 3.54 -2.48 3.77
C GLU A 106 3.89 -2.76 2.30
N ILE A 107 4.47 -3.94 2.01
CA ILE A 107 4.76 -4.36 0.63
C ILE A 107 3.49 -4.38 -0.22
N GLN A 108 2.37 -4.90 0.31
CA GLN A 108 1.11 -4.91 -0.44
C GLN A 108 0.60 -3.49 -0.72
N ARG A 109 0.72 -2.58 0.25
CA ARG A 109 0.38 -1.16 0.07
C ARG A 109 1.28 -0.50 -0.99
N ALA A 110 2.59 -0.71 -0.92
CA ALA A 110 3.56 -0.18 -1.86
C ALA A 110 3.30 -0.68 -3.30
N LYS A 111 2.95 -1.97 -3.46
CA LYS A 111 2.55 -2.54 -4.76
C LYS A 111 1.32 -1.85 -5.33
N ARG A 112 0.29 -1.57 -4.53
CA ARG A 112 -0.91 -0.82 -4.98
C ARG A 112 -0.54 0.59 -5.42
N ILE A 113 0.26 1.31 -4.63
CA ILE A 113 0.70 2.67 -4.98
C ILE A 113 1.47 2.66 -6.30
N ARG A 114 2.37 1.70 -6.50
CA ARG A 114 3.12 1.54 -7.74
C ARG A 114 2.19 1.28 -8.94
N LYS A 115 1.21 0.39 -8.78
CA LYS A 115 0.21 0.10 -9.83
C LYS A 115 -0.56 1.37 -10.20
N ASN A 116 -1.09 2.10 -9.22
CA ASN A 116 -1.82 3.34 -9.46
C ASN A 116 -0.94 4.37 -10.17
N ARG A 117 0.33 4.51 -9.76
CA ARG A 117 1.28 5.41 -10.43
C ARG A 117 1.50 5.04 -11.90
N GLN A 118 1.63 3.76 -12.22
CA GLN A 118 1.75 3.29 -13.60
C GLN A 118 0.49 3.59 -14.42
N GLU A 119 -0.70 3.45 -13.83
CA GLU A 119 -1.96 3.81 -14.48
C GLU A 119 -2.05 5.31 -14.76
N TYR A 120 -1.65 6.15 -13.80
CA TYR A 120 -1.56 7.61 -13.99
C TYR A 120 -0.55 7.99 -15.07
N ASP A 121 0.65 7.39 -15.07
CA ASP A 121 1.68 7.65 -16.08
C ASP A 121 1.22 7.23 -17.48
N ALA A 122 0.49 6.10 -17.59
CA ALA A 122 -0.09 5.65 -18.84
C ALA A 122 -1.16 6.62 -19.36
N LEU A 123 -2.06 7.07 -18.49
CA LEU A 123 -3.09 8.05 -18.86
C LEU A 123 -2.47 9.40 -19.24
N ALA A 124 -1.47 9.87 -18.51
CA ALA A 124 -0.76 11.11 -18.81
C ALA A 124 -0.09 11.05 -20.19
N LYS A 125 0.51 9.91 -20.57
CA LYS A 125 1.06 9.71 -21.91
C LYS A 125 -0.01 9.80 -23.01
N VAL A 126 -1.20 9.24 -22.78
CA VAL A 126 -2.31 9.36 -23.74
C VAL A 126 -2.77 10.81 -23.85
N ILE A 127 -2.92 11.52 -22.72
CA ILE A 127 -3.30 12.94 -22.70
C ILE A 127 -2.27 13.80 -23.47
N GLN A 128 -0.97 13.52 -23.33
CA GLN A 128 0.09 14.23 -24.05
C GLN A 128 0.06 14.03 -25.58
N GLN A 129 -0.66 13.03 -26.10
CA GLN A 129 -0.86 12.87 -27.55
C GLN A 129 -1.90 13.84 -28.10
N HIS A 130 -2.72 14.44 -27.24
CA HIS A 130 -3.72 15.42 -27.64
C HIS A 130 -3.13 16.84 -27.59
N PRO A 131 -3.59 17.75 -28.48
CA PRO A 131 -3.12 19.13 -28.50
C PRO A 131 -3.44 19.84 -27.18
N ASP A 132 -2.65 20.87 -26.89
CA ASP A 132 -2.86 21.65 -25.68
C ASP A 132 -4.27 22.26 -25.68
N ARG A 133 -4.94 22.14 -24.53
CA ARG A 133 -6.32 22.60 -24.38
C ARG A 133 -6.43 24.11 -24.60
N HIS A 134 -5.46 24.89 -24.10
CA HIS A 134 -5.48 26.33 -24.23
C HIS A 134 -5.30 26.77 -25.69
N GLU A 135 -4.40 26.10 -26.41
CA GLU A 135 -4.21 26.34 -27.84
C GLU A 135 -5.48 25.99 -28.64
N THR A 136 -6.07 24.83 -28.36
CA THR A 136 -7.33 24.39 -29.01
C THR A 136 -8.47 25.38 -28.75
N MET A 137 -8.60 25.89 -27.52
CA MET A 137 -9.61 26.90 -27.17
C MET A 137 -9.41 28.23 -27.90
N LYS A 138 -8.15 28.65 -28.09
CA LYS A 138 -7.82 29.86 -28.84
C LYS A 138 -8.20 29.73 -30.32
N GLN A 139 -7.93 28.57 -30.93
CA GLN A 139 -8.35 28.28 -32.31
C GLN A 139 -9.88 28.30 -32.42
N LEU A 140 -10.59 27.68 -31.48
CA LEU A 140 -12.04 27.65 -31.42
C LEU A 140 -12.65 29.06 -31.38
N ALA A 141 -12.11 29.95 -30.53
CA ALA A 141 -12.54 31.33 -30.44
C ALA A 141 -12.27 32.13 -31.73
N ALA A 142 -11.17 31.85 -32.43
CA ALA A 142 -10.87 32.48 -33.71
C ALA A 142 -11.85 32.04 -34.80
N LEU A 143 -12.12 30.74 -34.90
CA LEU A 143 -13.12 30.17 -35.83
C LEU A 143 -14.53 30.70 -35.56
N ASP A 144 -14.93 30.84 -34.29
CA ASP A 144 -16.24 31.38 -33.92
C ASP A 144 -16.40 32.85 -34.37
N LYS A 145 -15.35 33.65 -34.21
CA LYS A 145 -15.32 35.03 -34.72
C LYS A 145 -15.43 35.08 -36.25
N GLU A 146 -14.72 34.20 -36.95
CA GLU A 146 -14.77 34.11 -38.41
C GLU A 146 -16.16 33.69 -38.91
N LEU A 147 -16.79 32.72 -38.23
CA LEU A 147 -18.18 32.31 -38.51
C LEU A 147 -19.16 33.47 -38.33
N GLN A 148 -19.04 34.24 -37.24
CA GLN A 148 -19.89 35.43 -37.02
C GLN A 148 -19.70 36.46 -38.13
N GLN A 149 -18.46 36.71 -38.56
CA GLN A 149 -18.17 37.62 -39.67
C GLN A 149 -18.77 37.13 -40.99
N LEU A 150 -18.59 35.85 -41.33
CA LEU A 150 -19.17 35.25 -42.53
C LEU A 150 -20.70 35.28 -42.50
N SER A 151 -21.32 35.05 -41.34
CA SER A 151 -22.76 35.17 -41.16
C SER A 151 -23.25 36.59 -41.46
N GLN A 152 -22.57 37.61 -40.94
CA GLN A 152 -22.93 39.00 -41.22
C GLN A 152 -22.76 39.36 -42.71
N ILE A 153 -21.68 38.87 -43.35
CA ILE A 153 -21.47 39.08 -44.79
C ILE A 153 -22.59 38.42 -45.59
N LYS A 154 -22.96 37.19 -45.23
CA LYS A 154 -24.06 36.46 -45.88
C LYS A 154 -25.37 37.24 -45.78
N GLU A 155 -25.74 37.68 -44.58
CA GLU A 155 -26.94 38.49 -44.34
C GLU A 155 -26.92 39.77 -45.20
N ASN A 156 -25.79 40.50 -45.20
CA ASN A 156 -25.64 41.70 -46.02
C ASN A 156 -25.77 41.43 -47.53
N VAL A 157 -25.35 40.27 -48.02
CA VAL A 157 -25.48 39.87 -49.43
C VAL A 157 -26.92 39.48 -49.75
N GLU A 158 -27.59 38.76 -48.85
CA GLU A 158 -29.01 38.41 -48.96
C GLU A 158 -29.88 39.67 -49.01
N ASP A 159 -29.62 40.65 -48.14
CA ASP A 159 -30.30 41.96 -48.14
C ASP A 159 -30.11 42.71 -49.46
N LYS A 160 -28.87 42.76 -49.98
CA LYS A 160 -28.58 43.37 -51.27
C LYS A 160 -29.29 42.67 -52.42
N LEU A 161 -29.31 41.34 -52.40
CA LEU A 161 -30.02 40.55 -53.41
C LEU A 161 -31.52 40.84 -53.38
N GLU A 162 -32.11 40.90 -52.19
CA GLU A 162 -33.52 41.20 -52.03
C GLU A 162 -33.87 42.62 -52.48
N LEU A 163 -33.03 43.60 -52.16
CA LEU A 163 -33.17 44.96 -52.67
C LEU A 163 -33.13 45.00 -54.20
N ARG A 164 -32.20 44.27 -54.84
CA ARG A 164 -32.15 44.18 -56.30
C ARG A 164 -33.39 43.51 -56.89
N LYS A 165 -33.91 42.44 -56.27
CA LYS A 165 -35.18 41.81 -56.68
C LYS A 165 -36.34 42.81 -56.64
N LYS A 166 -36.43 43.61 -55.56
CA LYS A 166 -37.44 44.68 -55.41
C LYS A 166 -37.30 45.75 -56.50
N GLN A 167 -36.07 46.20 -56.78
CA GLN A 167 -35.80 47.17 -57.86
C GLN A 167 -36.17 46.62 -59.25
N PHE A 168 -35.83 45.36 -59.54
CA PHE A 168 -36.24 44.71 -60.79
C PHE A 168 -37.76 44.58 -60.91
N HIS A 169 -38.46 44.29 -59.82
CA HIS A 169 -39.91 44.23 -59.82
C HIS A 169 -40.54 45.58 -60.16
N VAL A 170 -40.06 46.67 -59.55
CA VAL A 170 -40.51 48.03 -59.89
C VAL A 170 -40.27 48.35 -61.37
N LEU A 171 -39.07 48.04 -61.89
CA LEU A 171 -38.76 48.25 -63.31
C LEU A 171 -39.73 47.47 -64.21
N LEU A 172 -39.99 46.20 -63.90
CA LEU A 172 -40.91 45.37 -64.67
C LEU A 172 -42.34 45.94 -64.66
N SER A 173 -42.82 46.39 -63.51
CA SER A 173 -44.14 47.04 -63.38
C SER A 173 -44.20 48.32 -64.23
N THR A 174 -43.16 49.17 -64.21
CA THR A 174 -43.13 50.38 -65.06
C THR A 174 -43.12 50.04 -66.55
N ILE A 175 -42.44 48.96 -66.95
CA ILE A 175 -42.45 48.49 -68.35
C ILE A 175 -43.86 48.02 -68.72
N GLN A 176 -44.53 47.25 -67.85
CA GLN A 176 -45.90 46.79 -68.08
C GLN A 176 -46.90 47.96 -68.16
N GLU A 177 -46.77 48.95 -67.29
CA GLU A 177 -47.59 50.17 -67.33
C GLU A 177 -47.37 50.98 -68.63
N LEU A 178 -46.12 51.11 -69.08
CA LEU A 178 -45.81 51.75 -70.36
C LEU A 178 -46.37 50.96 -71.54
N GLN A 179 -46.24 49.63 -71.54
CA GLN A 179 -46.85 48.77 -72.56
C GLN A 179 -48.37 48.93 -72.58
N GLN A 180 -49.01 48.98 -71.42
CA GLN A 180 -50.46 49.16 -71.32
C GLN A 180 -50.90 50.56 -71.75
N THR A 181 -50.12 51.59 -71.46
CA THR A 181 -50.34 52.95 -71.99
C THR A 181 -50.25 52.95 -73.52
N LEU A 182 -49.20 52.34 -74.10
CA LEU A 182 -49.03 52.23 -75.55
C LEU A 182 -50.19 51.46 -76.20
N GLU A 183 -50.62 50.32 -75.62
CA GLU A 183 -51.79 49.57 -76.10
C GLU A 183 -53.10 50.37 -76.02
N ASN A 184 -53.23 51.25 -75.01
CA ASN A 184 -54.39 52.12 -74.87
C ASN A 184 -54.37 53.27 -75.89
N ASP A 185 -53.19 53.86 -76.15
CA ASP A 185 -53.00 54.89 -77.16
C ASP A 185 -53.26 54.34 -78.58
N GLU A 186 -52.75 53.14 -78.90
CA GLU A 186 -53.06 52.44 -80.16
C GLU A 186 -54.56 52.16 -80.32
N LYS A 187 -55.26 51.81 -79.23
CA LYS A 187 -56.74 51.66 -79.26
C LYS A 187 -57.45 52.98 -79.49
N MET A 188 -57.03 54.07 -78.84
CA MET A 188 -57.64 55.39 -79.05
C MET A 188 -57.40 55.92 -80.47
N GLU A 189 -56.21 55.73 -81.05
CA GLU A 189 -55.96 56.06 -82.46
C GLU A 189 -56.83 55.23 -83.42
N SER A 190 -57.10 53.96 -83.11
CA SER A 190 -58.00 53.12 -83.91
C SER A 190 -59.48 53.52 -83.80
N ASP A 191 -59.91 54.05 -82.65
CA ASP A 191 -61.25 54.56 -82.42
C ASP A 191 -61.45 55.97 -83.03
N GLU A 192 -60.42 56.84 -83.01
CA GLU A 192 -60.43 58.15 -83.69
C GLU A 192 -60.40 58.01 -85.23
N ALA A 193 -59.61 57.08 -85.77
CA ALA A 193 -59.59 56.79 -87.21
C ALA A 193 -60.91 56.19 -87.74
N SER A 194 -61.75 55.66 -86.84
CA SER A 194 -63.09 55.15 -87.17
C SER A 194 -64.18 56.25 -87.14
N GLN A 195 -63.87 57.47 -86.67
CA GLN A 195 -64.82 58.59 -86.59
C GLN A 195 -64.57 59.72 -87.61
N GLU A 196 -63.40 59.81 -88.26
CA GLU A 196 -63.17 60.77 -89.35
C GLU A 196 -63.30 60.16 -90.75
N SER A 197 -64.50 60.41 -91.31
CA SER A 197 -64.89 60.57 -92.73
C SER A 197 -65.57 59.39 -93.45
N PRO A 198 -66.52 59.63 -94.38
CA PRO A 198 -67.28 60.87 -94.66
C PRO A 198 -68.79 60.68 -94.85
N ALA A 199 -69.55 61.77 -94.76
CA ALA A 199 -70.73 61.95 -95.60
C ALA A 199 -70.73 63.38 -96.16
N GLU A 200 -70.46 63.45 -97.46
CA GLU A 200 -70.43 64.59 -98.35
C GLU A 200 -71.86 64.90 -98.87
N ASN A 201 -72.19 66.20 -98.97
CA ASN A 201 -73.16 66.89 -99.84
C ASN A 201 -74.59 66.38 -100.11
N GLY A 202 -75.53 67.32 -100.08
CA GLY A 202 -76.81 67.23 -100.80
C GLY A 202 -77.78 68.39 -100.54
N ASP A 203 -77.80 69.35 -101.49
CA ASP A 203 -78.84 70.34 -101.87
C ASP A 203 -79.53 71.22 -100.80
#